data_AF-A0A2V6Y2W2-F1
#
_entry.id   AF-A0A2V6Y2W2-F1
#
_cell.length_a   1.000
_cell.length_b   1.000
_cell.length_c   1.000
_cell.angle_alpha   90.00
_cell.angle_beta   90.00
_cell.angle_gamma   90.00
#
_symmetry.space_group_name_H-M   'P 1'
#
loop_
_entity.id
_entity.type
_entity.pdbx_description
1 polymer ?
#
loop_
_entity_poly.entity_id
_entity_poly.type
_entity_poly.pdbx_seq_one_letter_code
_entity_poly.pdbx_strand_id
1 'polypeptide(L)' 'ETARVTVVQIAGVLARRIVCRVGPGDKLAAGERFGMIRFGSRTDCVMPRGSDVRVRVGDRVTGGVTVLGVLA' A
#
# COMPACT_ATOMS: atom_id res chain seq x y z
N GLU A 1 -14.56 3.80 14.95
CA GLU A 1 -13.93 4.95 14.27
C GLU A 1 -13.48 4.50 12.88
N THR A 2 -13.72 5.27 11.82
CA THR A 2 -13.31 4.89 10.46
C THR A 2 -11.84 5.24 10.26
N ALA A 3 -10.94 4.30 10.56
CA ALA A 3 -9.51 4.46 10.29
C ALA A 3 -9.26 4.54 8.77
N ARG A 4 -8.50 5.55 8.34
CA ARG A 4 -8.17 5.76 6.91
C ARG A 4 -6.69 5.50 6.67
N VAL A 5 -6.40 4.69 5.66
CA VAL A 5 -5.04 4.45 5.17
C VAL A 5 -4.94 5.02 3.75
N THR A 6 -3.83 5.69 3.45
CA THR A 6 -3.52 6.14 2.09
C THR A 6 -2.34 5.34 1.55
N VAL A 7 -2.51 4.79 0.35
CA VAL A 7 -1.45 4.07 -0.35
C VAL A 7 -1.08 4.86 -1.60
N VAL A 8 0.17 5.29 -1.68
CA VAL A 8 0.69 6.03 -2.83
C VAL A 8 1.60 5.12 -3.61
N GLN A 9 1.24 4.85 -4.87
CA GLN A 9 2.10 4.15 -5.81
C GLN A 9 2.98 5.17 -6.51
N ILE A 10 4.29 5.03 -6.38
CA ILE A 10 5.27 5.94 -6.98
C ILE A 10 6.08 5.12 -7.95
N ALA A 11 6.08 5.51 -9.22
CA ALA A 11 6.83 4.81 -10.25
C ALA A 11 7.98 5.69 -10.79
N GLY A 12 9.14 5.08 -10.99
CA GLY A 12 10.34 5.78 -11.47
C GLY A 12 10.26 6.17 -12.94
N VAL A 13 11.21 7.00 -13.38
CA VAL A 13 11.28 7.54 -14.76
C VAL A 13 11.31 6.45 -15.84
N LEU A 14 11.88 5.29 -15.52
CA LEU A 14 11.93 4.10 -16.38
C LEU A 14 10.66 3.23 -16.25
N ALA A 15 10.09 3.16 -15.04
CA ALA A 15 8.88 2.41 -14.71
C ALA A 15 7.63 3.27 -14.97
N ARG A 16 7.31 3.57 -16.24
CA ARG A 16 6.24 4.55 -16.57
C ARG A 16 4.79 4.05 -16.43
N ARG A 17 4.53 2.96 -15.72
CA ARG A 17 3.22 2.29 -15.78
C ARG A 17 2.73 1.84 -14.41
N ILE A 18 2.11 2.77 -13.68
CA ILE A 18 1.17 2.45 -12.62
C ILE A 18 -0.14 2.01 -13.27
N VAL A 19 -0.70 0.90 -12.81
CA VAL A 19 -2.03 0.43 -13.18
C VAL A 19 -2.90 0.52 -11.95
N CYS A 20 -3.75 1.54 -11.89
CA CYS A 20 -4.83 1.61 -10.90
C CYS A 20 -6.07 0.94 -11.51
N ARG A 21 -6.60 -0.09 -10.85
CA ARG A 21 -7.81 -0.79 -11.32
C ARG A 21 -9.08 -0.34 -10.61
N VAL A 22 -8.92 0.51 -9.60
CA VAL A 22 -9.99 0.92 -8.69
C VAL A 22 -10.26 2.42 -8.85
N GLY A 23 -11.52 2.78 -8.69
CA GLY A 23 -12.02 4.15 -8.69
C GLY A 23 -12.64 4.55 -7.35
N PRO A 24 -13.02 5.83 -7.21
CA PRO A 24 -13.70 6.32 -6.01
C PRO A 24 -15.00 5.57 -5.76
N GLY A 25 -15.20 5.10 -4.52
CA GLY A 25 -16.41 4.40 -4.10
C GLY A 25 -16.36 2.88 -4.26
N ASP A 26 -15.36 2.34 -4.96
CA ASP A 26 -15.17 0.90 -5.08
C ASP A 26 -14.92 0.26 -3.70
N LYS A 27 -15.53 -0.90 -3.48
CA LYS A 27 -15.31 -1.73 -2.30
C LYS A 27 -14.48 -2.95 -2.72
N LEU A 28 -13.46 -3.26 -1.94
CA LEU A 28 -12.53 -4.36 -2.22
C LEU A 28 -12.59 -5.40 -1.10
N ALA A 29 -12.43 -6.66 -1.46
CA ALA A 29 -12.22 -7.72 -0.49
C ALA A 29 -10.78 -7.69 0.07
N ALA A 30 -10.60 -8.28 1.25
CA ALA A 30 -9.26 -8.44 1.83
C ALA A 30 -8.37 -9.26 0.88
N GLY A 31 -7.17 -8.76 0.58
CA GLY A 31 -6.23 -9.40 -0.35
C GLY A 31 -6.48 -9.12 -1.83
N GLU A 32 -7.59 -8.45 -2.17
CA GLU A 32 -7.87 -8.05 -3.55
C GLU A 32 -6.87 -7.00 -4.05
N ARG A 33 -6.43 -7.15 -5.30
CA ARG A 33 -5.41 -6.28 -5.89
C ARG A 33 -6.03 -5.01 -6.45
N PHE A 34 -5.85 -3.90 -5.75
CA PHE A 34 -6.33 -2.59 -6.22
C PHE A 34 -5.51 -2.01 -7.40
N GLY A 35 -4.27 -2.48 -7.61
CA GLY A 35 -3.39 -1.93 -8.63
C GLY A 35 -2.08 -2.70 -8.79
N MET A 36 -1.16 -2.13 -9.58
CA MET A 36 0.17 -2.70 -9.82
C MET A 36 1.14 -1.63 -10.31
N ILE A 37 2.37 -1.66 -9.80
CA ILE A 37 3.49 -0.89 -10.36
C ILE A 37 4.31 -1.83 -11.25
N ARG A 38 4.37 -1.57 -12.55
CA ARG A 38 5.17 -2.39 -13.48
C ARG A 38 6.67 -2.10 -13.31
N PHE A 39 7.49 -3.14 -13.39
CA PHE A 39 8.96 -3.10 -13.27
C PHE A 39 9.53 -2.64 -11.91
N GLY A 40 8.70 -2.65 -10.87
CA GLY A 40 9.12 -2.35 -9.50
C GLY A 40 9.40 -0.87 -9.28
N SER A 41 9.05 -0.36 -8.10
CA SER A 41 9.39 0.99 -7.68
C SER A 41 9.12 1.16 -6.17
N ARG A 42 8.45 2.22 -5.74
CA ARG A 42 8.15 2.50 -4.33
C ARG A 42 6.64 2.57 -4.09
N THR A 43 6.20 2.05 -2.95
CA THR A 43 4.86 2.25 -2.44
C THR A 43 4.97 2.87 -1.06
N ASP A 44 4.30 4.00 -0.85
CA ASP A 44 4.20 4.62 0.47
C ASP A 44 2.85 4.25 1.09
N CYS A 45 2.85 3.85 2.36
CA CYS A 45 1.65 3.53 3.13
C CYS A 45 1.56 4.49 4.31
N VAL A 46 0.57 5.38 4.29
CA VAL A 46 0.34 6.38 5.32
C VAL A 46 -0.84 5.91 6.18
N MET A 47 -0.59 5.76 7.47
CA MET A 47 -1.56 5.30 8.46
C MET A 47 -1.92 6.41 9.45
N PRO A 48 -3.07 6.35 10.14
CA PRO A 48 -3.43 7.29 11.19
C PRO A 48 -2.39 7.33 12.32
N ARG A 49 -2.30 8.48 12.99
CA ARG A 49 -1.49 8.61 14.21
C ARG A 49 -1.97 7.60 15.26
N GLY A 50 -1.03 7.01 15.99
CA GLY A 50 -1.32 5.97 16.98
C GLY A 50 -1.35 4.55 16.43
N SER A 51 -1.27 4.35 15.10
CA SER A 51 -1.12 3.01 14.52
C SER A 51 0.18 2.36 15.00
N ASP A 52 0.10 1.08 15.34
CA ASP A 52 1.23 0.26 15.76
C ASP A 52 1.96 -0.30 14.53
N VAL A 53 3.06 0.33 14.14
CA VAL A 53 3.86 -0.06 12.97
C VAL A 53 4.70 -1.30 13.29
N ARG A 54 4.53 -2.36 12.49
CA ARG A 54 5.09 -3.70 12.73
C ARG A 54 6.36 -4.03 11.94
N VAL A 55 6.87 -3.07 11.17
CA VAL A 55 8.08 -3.22 10.34
C VAL A 55 9.09 -2.13 10.65
N ARG A 56 10.36 -2.38 10.34
CA ARG A 56 11.49 -1.47 10.56
C ARG A 56 12.27 -1.25 9.26
N VAL A 57 13.07 -0.19 9.25
CA VAL A 57 13.99 0.09 8.14
C VAL A 57 14.95 -1.09 7.99
N GLY A 58 15.06 -1.61 6.76
CA GLY A 58 15.88 -2.77 6.43
C GLY A 58 15.12 -4.09 6.36
N ASP A 59 13.89 -4.16 6.89
CA ASP A 59 13.07 -5.36 6.80
C ASP A 59 12.68 -5.67 5.35
N ARG A 60 12.76 -6.95 4.99
CA ARG A 60 12.25 -7.44 3.71
C ARG A 60 10.77 -7.76 3.85
N VAL A 61 9.92 -7.07 3.09
CA VAL A 61 8.46 -7.22 3.11
C VAL A 61 7.93 -7.94 1.88
N THR A 62 6.86 -8.72 2.05
CA THR A 62 6.15 -9.42 0.97
C THR A 62 4.69 -8.98 0.97
N GLY A 63 4.20 -8.47 -0.17
CA GLY A 63 2.82 -8.02 -0.32
C GLY A 63 1.80 -9.13 -0.08
N GLY A 64 0.73 -8.83 0.67
CA GLY A 64 -0.30 -9.80 1.05
C GLY A 64 0.11 -10.77 2.17
N VAL A 65 1.34 -10.69 2.67
CA VAL A 65 1.87 -11.59 3.70
C VAL A 65 2.39 -10.80 4.90
N THR A 66 3.27 -9.82 4.68
CA THR A 66 3.87 -9.04 5.76
C THR A 66 2.88 -8.00 6.29
N VAL A 67 2.61 -8.03 7.60
CA VAL A 67 1.81 -7.02 8.28
C VAL A 67 2.65 -5.75 8.45
N LEU A 68 2.25 -4.65 7.84
CA LEU A 68 2.95 -3.36 7.96
C LEU A 68 2.64 -2.64 9.28
N GLY A 69 1.42 -2.78 9.79
CA GLY A 69 0.97 -2.16 11.03
C GLY A 69 -0.46 -2.55 11.39
N VAL A 70 -0.83 -2.27 12.64
CA VAL A 70 -2.19 -2.44 13.18
C VAL A 70 -2.76 -1.05 13.44
N LEU A 71 -3.94 -0.77 12.90
CA LEU A 71 -4.63 0.50 13.09
C LEU A 71 -5.23 0.55 14.51
N ALA A 72 -5.16 1.72 15.15
CA ALA A 72 -5.80 1.97 16.44
C ALA A 72 -7.34 2.08 16.31
#